data_AF-A0AAU3D305-F1
#
_entry.id   AF-A0AAU3D305-F1
#
_cell.length_a   1.000
_cell.length_b   1.000
_cell.length_c   1.000
_cell.angle_alpha   90.00
_cell.angle_beta   90.00
_cell.angle_gamma   90.00
#
_symmetry.space_group_name_H-M   'P 1'
#
loop_
_entity.id
_entity.type
_entity.pdbx_description
1 polymer ?
#
loop_
_entity_poly.entity_id
_entity_poly.type
_entity_poly.pdbx_seq_one_letter_code
_entity_poly.pdbx_strand_id
1 'polypeptide(L)'
;MATLRALGRWDEAEQAADGLIVMRERHQGAGHPYALQARCDLALILHAAGKQLEASAAADDVVDVSVRALGPQHPVTARIRQDHATITGR
;
A
#
# COMPACT_ATOMS: atom_id res chain seq x y z
N MET A 1 13.64 -12.29 1.72
CA MET A 1 12.30 -12.23 2.34
C MET A 1 11.27 -12.48 1.26
N ALA A 2 11.04 -13.75 0.89
CA ALA A 2 10.29 -14.13 -0.33
C ALA A 2 9.20 -15.19 -0.07
N THR A 3 8.58 -15.20 1.11
CA THR A 3 7.74 -16.34 1.55
C THR A 3 6.44 -15.92 2.24
N LEU A 4 5.72 -14.96 1.66
CA LEU A 4 4.28 -14.75 1.99
C LEU A 4 3.38 -14.77 0.74
N ARG A 5 3.97 -14.62 -0.44
CA ARG A 5 3.25 -14.63 -1.73
C ARG A 5 2.75 -16.03 -2.16
N ALA A 6 3.17 -17.09 -1.47
CA ALA A 6 3.01 -18.48 -1.94
C ALA A 6 1.99 -19.35 -1.17
N LEU A 7 1.33 -18.85 -0.11
CA LEU A 7 0.56 -19.72 0.81
C LEU A 7 -0.96 -19.46 0.89
N GLY A 8 -1.51 -18.47 0.17
CA GLY A 8 -2.96 -18.21 0.21
C GLY A 8 -3.50 -17.79 1.59
N ARG A 9 -2.61 -17.37 2.50
CA ARG A 9 -2.93 -16.90 3.86
C ARG A 9 -3.08 -15.37 3.86
N TRP A 10 -4.10 -14.92 3.13
CA TRP A 10 -4.39 -13.49 2.94
C TRP A 10 -4.67 -12.79 4.28
N ASP A 11 -5.37 -13.46 5.21
CA ASP A 11 -5.69 -12.92 6.54
C ASP A 11 -4.45 -12.61 7.40
N GLU A 12 -3.40 -13.43 7.29
CA GLU A 12 -2.16 -13.19 8.04
C GLU A 12 -1.27 -12.15 7.40
N ALA A 13 -1.31 -12.04 6.06
CA ALA A 13 -0.66 -10.94 5.36
C ALA A 13 -1.33 -9.60 5.72
N GLU A 14 -2.66 -9.60 5.87
CA GLU A 14 -3.45 -8.44 6.25
C GLU A 14 -3.18 -8.02 7.71
N GLN A 15 -3.24 -8.95 8.67
CA GLN A 15 -2.91 -8.65 10.08
C GLN A 15 -1.45 -8.22 10.27
N ALA A 16 -0.51 -8.83 9.54
CA ALA A 16 0.88 -8.44 9.59
C ALA A 16 1.10 -7.05 8.99
N ALA A 17 0.38 -6.71 7.91
CA ALA A 17 0.41 -5.37 7.32
C ALA A 17 -0.19 -4.33 8.28
N ASP A 18 -1.33 -4.62 8.91
CA ASP A 18 -2.02 -3.71 9.83
C ASP A 18 -1.19 -3.43 11.09
N GLY A 19 -0.62 -4.48 11.69
CA GLY A 19 0.27 -4.33 12.85
C GLY A 19 1.54 -3.54 12.52
N LEU A 20 2.09 -3.73 11.31
CA LEU A 20 3.27 -3.00 10.83
C LEU A 20 2.95 -1.53 10.53
N ILE A 21 1.75 -1.25 10.04
CA ILE A 21 1.21 0.09 9.80
C ILE A 21 1.11 0.85 11.12
N VAL A 22 0.40 0.31 12.12
CA VAL A 22 0.19 0.98 13.42
C VAL A 22 1.51 1.22 14.16
N MET A 23 2.43 0.25 14.14
CA MET A 23 3.75 0.42 14.76
C MET A 23 4.61 1.46 14.04
N ARG A 24 4.59 1.51 12.70
CA ARG A 24 5.40 2.45 11.93
C ARG A 24 4.83 3.86 11.92
N GLU A 25 3.52 4.03 11.94
CA GLU A 25 2.87 5.33 12.13
C GLU A 25 3.28 5.97 13.46
N ARG A 26 3.40 5.17 14.52
CA ARG A 26 3.87 5.63 15.83
C ARG A 26 5.38 5.95 15.88
N HIS A 27 6.23 5.27 15.12
CA HIS A 27 7.69 5.38 15.24
C HIS A 27 8.37 6.25 14.18
N GLN A 28 7.86 6.30 12.95
CA GLN A 28 8.54 6.95 11.81
C GLN A 28 7.65 7.94 11.06
N GLY A 29 6.38 8.04 11.43
CA GLY A 29 5.36 8.79 10.71
C GLY A 29 4.86 8.02 9.48
N ALA A 30 3.56 8.13 9.20
CA ALA A 30 2.88 7.48 8.07
C ALA A 30 3.48 7.78 6.68
N GLY A 31 4.38 8.77 6.61
CA GLY A 31 4.96 9.32 5.40
C GLY A 31 6.28 8.71 4.92
N HIS A 32 6.86 7.75 5.64
CA HIS A 32 8.15 7.21 5.22
C HIS A 32 8.03 6.48 3.87
N PRO A 33 8.90 6.75 2.88
CA PRO A 33 8.79 6.19 1.53
C PRO A 33 8.62 4.68 1.47
N TYR A 34 9.36 3.95 2.31
CA TYR A 34 9.28 2.49 2.40
C TYR A 34 7.94 1.99 2.95
N ALA A 35 7.32 2.73 3.88
CA ALA A 35 6.01 2.36 4.43
C ALA A 35 4.91 2.56 3.39
N LEU A 36 4.99 3.66 2.64
CA LEU A 36 4.07 3.94 1.52
C LEU A 36 4.19 2.88 0.41
N GLN A 37 5.41 2.47 0.08
CA GLN A 37 5.63 1.40 -0.91
C GLN A 37 5.00 0.07 -0.45
N ALA A 38 5.18 -0.31 0.83
CA ALA A 38 4.60 -1.54 1.36
C ALA A 38 3.06 -1.54 1.35
N ARG A 39 2.43 -0.39 1.60
CA ARG A 39 0.96 -0.26 1.50
C ARG A 39 0.48 -0.31 0.05
N CYS A 40 1.24 0.25 -0.89
CA CYS A 40 0.94 0.16 -2.31
C CYS A 40 1.01 -1.30 -2.80
N ASP A 41 2.03 -2.05 -2.34
CA ASP A 41 2.15 -3.49 -2.63
C ASP A 41 0.95 -4.28 -2.09
N LEU A 42 0.44 -3.94 -0.90
CA LEU A 42 -0.78 -4.54 -0.35
C LEU A 42 -1.99 -4.27 -1.25
N ALA A 43 -2.16 -3.05 -1.76
CA ALA A 43 -3.25 -2.72 -2.66
C ALA A 43 -3.20 -3.53 -3.98
N LEU A 44 -2.00 -3.75 -4.53
CA LEU A 44 -1.79 -4.61 -5.70
C LEU A 44 -2.12 -6.09 -5.40
N ILE A 45 -1.76 -6.57 -4.21
CA ILE A 45 -2.08 -7.92 -3.72
C ILE A 45 -3.60 -8.11 -3.62
N LEU A 46 -4.32 -7.13 -3.07
CA LEU A 46 -5.78 -7.14 -2.97
C LEU A 46 -6.44 -7.12 -4.36
N HIS A 47 -5.90 -6.33 -5.30
CA HIS A 47 -6.37 -6.30 -6.68
C HIS A 47 -6.21 -7.68 -7.35
N ALA A 48 -5.05 -8.30 -7.20
CA ALA A 48 -4.78 -9.65 -7.74
C ALA A 48 -5.65 -10.74 -7.09
N ALA A 49 -6.07 -10.55 -5.84
CA ALA A 49 -7.01 -11.44 -5.15
C ALA A 49 -8.49 -11.25 -5.57
N GLY A 50 -8.78 -10.32 -6.50
CA GLY A 50 -10.14 -10.01 -6.95
C GLY A 50 -10.94 -9.14 -5.96
N LYS A 51 -10.27 -8.58 -4.94
CA LYS A 51 -10.90 -7.71 -3.94
C LYS A 51 -10.85 -6.24 -4.38
N GLN A 52 -11.51 -5.90 -5.48
CA GLN A 52 -11.39 -4.56 -6.10
C GLN A 52 -11.74 -3.38 -5.18
N LEU A 53 -12.76 -3.51 -4.32
CA LEU A 53 -13.17 -2.42 -3.43
C LEU A 53 -12.09 -2.10 -2.39
N GLU A 54 -11.55 -3.14 -1.75
CA GLU A 54 -10.47 -3.02 -0.76
C GLU A 54 -9.18 -2.53 -1.42
N ALA A 55 -8.87 -3.02 -2.62
CA ALA A 55 -7.71 -2.57 -3.38
C ALA A 55 -7.80 -1.08 -3.76
N SER A 56 -8.96 -0.62 -4.23
CA SER A 56 -9.18 0.80 -4.56
C SER A 56 -9.03 1.67 -3.31
N ALA A 57 -9.68 1.29 -2.20
CA ALA A 57 -9.60 2.05 -0.95
C ALA A 57 -8.18 2.15 -0.41
N ALA A 58 -7.43 1.03 -0.41
CA ALA A 58 -6.03 1.02 -0.01
C ALA A 58 -5.15 1.86 -0.93
N ALA A 59 -5.37 1.80 -2.25
CA ALA A 59 -4.61 2.61 -3.20
C ALA A 59 -4.91 4.11 -3.04
N ASP A 60 -6.17 4.50 -2.84
CA ASP A 60 -6.59 5.88 -2.61
C ASP A 60 -5.92 6.47 -1.37
N ASP A 61 -5.94 5.72 -0.24
CA ASP A 61 -5.29 6.14 1.01
C ASP A 61 -3.77 6.36 0.84
N VAL A 62 -3.09 5.44 0.14
CA VAL A 62 -1.64 5.54 -0.06
C VAL A 62 -1.26 6.73 -0.95
N VAL A 63 -2.07 7.06 -1.95
CA VAL A 63 -1.89 8.28 -2.75
C VAL A 63 -2.00 9.51 -1.85
N ASP A 64 -3.04 9.62 -1.04
CA ASP A 64 -3.26 10.78 -0.16
C ASP A 64 -2.14 10.95 0.86
N VAL A 65 -1.71 9.86 1.52
CA VAL A 65 -0.61 9.92 2.49
C VAL A 65 0.71 10.25 1.80
N SER A 66 0.97 9.70 0.61
CA SER A 66 2.21 10.01 -0.14
C SER A 66 2.29 11.47 -0.58
N VAL A 67 1.18 12.06 -1.04
CA VAL A 67 1.10 13.47 -1.39
C VAL A 67 1.32 14.36 -0.17
N ARG A 68 0.70 14.05 0.97
CA ARG A 68 0.86 14.83 2.21
C ARG A 68 2.26 14.74 2.81
N ALA A 69 2.89 13.57 2.74
CA ALA A 69 4.18 13.32 3.37
C ALA A 69 5.38 13.71 2.52
N LEU A 70 5.35 13.37 1.23
CA LEU A 70 6.49 13.50 0.33
C LEU A 70 6.29 14.61 -0.71
N GLY A 71 5.05 15.05 -0.89
CA GLY A 71 4.66 16.00 -1.92
C GLY A 71 4.26 15.32 -3.24
N PRO A 72 3.52 16.04 -4.11
CA PRO A 72 2.98 15.50 -5.35
C PRO A 72 4.02 15.22 -6.44
N GLN A 73 5.21 15.82 -6.35
CA GLN A 73 6.31 15.65 -7.33
C GLN A 73 7.34 14.60 -6.92
N HIS A 74 7.18 13.97 -5.75
CA HIS A 74 8.16 13.00 -5.28
C HIS A 74 8.11 11.71 -6.13
N PRO A 75 9.25 11.09 -6.47
CA PRO A 75 9.29 9.88 -7.30
C PRO A 75 8.43 8.73 -6.76
N VAL A 76 8.37 8.56 -5.43
CA VAL A 76 7.55 7.55 -4.78
C VAL A 76 6.05 7.83 -4.93
N THR A 77 5.62 9.09 -4.80
CA THR A 77 4.24 9.50 -5.06
C THR A 77 3.85 9.23 -6.52
N ALA A 78 4.74 9.51 -7.48
CA ALA A 78 4.50 9.23 -8.89
C ALA A 78 4.34 7.72 -9.17
N ARG A 79 5.17 6.88 -8.55
CA ARG A 79 5.07 5.42 -8.63
C ARG A 79 3.75 4.92 -8.07
N ILE A 80 3.38 5.37 -6.87
CA ILE A 80 2.11 5.01 -6.20
C ILE A 80 0.91 5.38 -7.09
N ARG A 81 0.93 6.55 -7.75
CA ARG A 81 -0.16 6.95 -8.66
C ARG A 81 -0.24 6.07 -9.90
N GLN A 82 0.88 5.58 -10.42
CA GLN A 82 0.89 4.63 -11.53
C GLN A 82 0.27 3.28 -11.12
N ASP A 83 0.62 2.79 -9.93
CA ASP A 83 0.09 1.54 -9.39
C ASP A 83 -1.41 1.70 -9.05
N HIS A 84 -1.82 2.86 -8.54
CA HIS A 84 -3.23 3.23 -8.30
C HIS A 84 -4.07 3.20 -9.59
N ALA A 85 -3.56 3.77 -10.69
CA ALA A 85 -4.24 3.71 -11.98
C ALA A 85 -4.41 2.26 -12.48
N THR A 86 -3.42 1.39 -12.21
CA THR A 86 -3.51 -0.05 -12.54
C THR A 86 -4.59 -0.74 -11.72
N ILE A 87 -4.72 -0.42 -10.43
CA ILE A 87 -5.69 -1.02 -9.52
C ILE A 87 -7.12 -0.55 -9.82
N THR A 88 -7.29 0.74 -10.12
CA THR A 88 -8.60 1.35 -10.32
C THR A 88 -9.08 1.32 -11.78
N GLY A 89 -8.17 1.11 -12.73
CA GLY A 89 -8.46 1.07 -14.16
C GLY A 89 -8.90 2.43 -14.74
N ARG A 90 -8.46 3.55 -14.13
CA ARG A 90 -8.86 4.92 -14.47
C ARG A 90 -7.71 5.73 -15.05
#